data_AF-A0A0A0JE79-F1
#
_entry.id   AF-A0A0A0JE79-F1
#
_cell.length_a   1.000
_cell.length_b   1.000
_cell.length_c   1.000
_cell.angle_alpha   90.00
_cell.angle_beta   90.00
_cell.angle_gamma   90.00
#
_symmetry.space_group_name_H-M   'P 1'
#
loop_
_entity.id
_entity.type
_entity.pdbx_description
1 polymer ?
#
loop_
_entity_poly.entity_id
_entity_poly.type
_entity_poly.pdbx_seq_one_letter_code
_entity_poly.pdbx_strand_id
1 'polypeptide(L)'
;MPAPRKYPQELRERAIRLVVEAREQDPGLSVNAAVVRIGSRTGVNADTLRGWVKQADVDAGRRAGTTTDDARKIKDLEAEVKELKRANEILLAASSFFARELDPRLPW
;
A
#
# COMPACT_ATOMS: atom_id res chain seq x y z
N MET A 1 -1.30 2.89 19.60
CA MET A 1 -0.86 1.53 19.21
C MET A 1 -1.75 1.05 18.08
N PRO A 2 -1.22 0.59 16.93
CA PRO A 2 -2.06 -0.04 15.92
C PRO A 2 -2.75 -1.27 16.50
N ALA A 3 -4.00 -1.50 16.11
CA ALA A 3 -4.75 -2.67 16.58
C ALA A 3 -4.04 -3.97 16.18
N PRO A 4 -4.06 -5.02 17.02
CA PRO A 4 -3.47 -6.31 16.70
C PRO A 4 -4.12 -6.88 15.43
N ARG A 5 -3.29 -7.36 14.50
CA ARG A 5 -3.76 -7.96 13.25
C ARG A 5 -4.47 -9.28 13.57
N LYS A 6 -5.64 -9.50 12.95
CA LYS A 6 -6.39 -10.76 13.06
C LYS A 6 -5.57 -11.99 12.66
N TYR A 7 -4.70 -11.85 11.66
CA TYR A 7 -3.78 -12.90 11.22
C TYR A 7 -2.34 -12.40 11.37
N PRO A 8 -1.48 -13.15 12.09
CA PRO A 8 -0.05 -12.87 12.15
C PRO A 8 0.59 -12.88 10.76
N GLN A 9 1.68 -12.13 10.59
CA GLN A 9 2.37 -12.04 9.30
C GLN A 9 2.97 -13.40 8.88
N GLU A 10 3.55 -14.14 9.81
CA GLU A 10 4.07 -15.48 9.58
C GLU A 10 2.99 -16.45 9.07
N LEU A 11 1.77 -16.37 9.62
CA LEU A 11 0.64 -17.18 9.16
C LEU A 11 0.24 -16.81 7.72
N ARG A 12 0.21 -15.51 7.40
CA ARG A 12 -0.05 -15.03 6.04
C ARG A 12 0.97 -15.56 5.05
N GLU A 13 2.26 -15.39 5.34
CA GLU A 13 3.36 -15.82 4.46
C GLU A 13 3.34 -17.34 4.24
N ARG A 14 3.14 -18.11 5.32
CA ARG A 14 3.00 -19.57 5.25
C ARG A 14 1.79 -19.98 4.41
N ALA A 15 0.63 -19.36 4.61
CA ALA A 15 -0.58 -19.69 3.87
C ALA A 15 -0.44 -19.40 2.36
N ILE A 16 0.18 -18.27 1.99
CA ILE A 16 0.48 -17.94 0.59
C ILE A 16 1.41 -19.00 0.00
N ARG A 17 2.49 -19.36 0.70
CA ARG A 17 3.46 -20.36 0.24
C ARG A 17 2.79 -21.71 -0.03
N LEU A 18 1.95 -22.18 0.90
CA LEU A 18 1.20 -23.43 0.74
C LEU A 18 0.25 -23.40 -0.48
N VAL A 19 -0.33 -22.24 -0.82
CA VAL A 19 -1.15 -22.11 -2.03
C VAL A 19 -0.30 -22.21 -3.29
N VAL A 20 0.88 -21.59 -3.30
CA VAL A 20 1.82 -21.67 -4.44
C VAL A 20 2.29 -23.11 -4.63
N GLU A 21 2.78 -23.75 -3.57
CA GLU A 21 3.22 -25.15 -3.58
C GLU A 21 2.11 -26.10 -4.06
N ALA A 22 0.87 -25.91 -3.58
CA ALA A 22 -0.27 -26.74 -4.01
C ALA A 22 -0.56 -26.61 -5.52
N ARG A 23 -0.36 -25.43 -6.11
CA ARG A 23 -0.55 -25.19 -7.55
C ARG A 23 0.62 -25.67 -8.40
N GLU A 24 1.82 -25.73 -7.83
CA GLU A 24 2.99 -26.32 -8.49
C GLU A 24 2.87 -27.85 -8.54
N GLN A 25 2.36 -28.47 -7.47
CA GLN A 25 2.14 -29.92 -7.38
C GLN A 25 1.00 -30.41 -8.27
N ASP A 26 -0.03 -29.59 -8.47
CA ASP A 26 -1.18 -29.90 -9.31
C ASP A 26 -1.45 -28.73 -10.28
N PRO A 27 -0.88 -28.76 -11.50
CA PRO A 27 -1.07 -27.71 -12.49
C PRO A 27 -2.53 -27.50 -12.94
N GLY A 28 -3.40 -28.50 -12.75
CA GLY A 28 -4.84 -28.39 -13.03
C GLY A 28 -5.62 -27.69 -11.92
N LEU A 29 -4.99 -27.47 -10.76
CA LEU A 29 -5.63 -26.85 -9.61
C LEU A 29 -5.82 -25.35 -9.81
N SER A 30 -7.09 -24.95 -9.96
CA SER A 30 -7.44 -23.53 -9.99
C SER A 30 -7.02 -22.82 -8.70
N VAL A 31 -6.69 -21.53 -8.81
CA VAL A 31 -6.40 -20.67 -7.64
C VAL A 31 -7.53 -20.77 -6.62
N ASN A 32 -8.77 -20.76 -7.09
CA ASN A 32 -9.95 -20.80 -6.23
C ASN A 32 -10.02 -22.09 -5.41
N ALA A 33 -9.76 -23.24 -6.03
CA ALA A 33 -9.74 -24.51 -5.33
C ALA A 33 -8.56 -24.57 -4.33
N ALA A 34 -7.38 -24.08 -4.71
CA ALA A 34 -6.20 -24.04 -3.85
C ALA A 34 -6.44 -23.18 -2.59
N VAL A 35 -6.98 -21.96 -2.73
CA VAL A 35 -7.23 -21.09 -1.57
C VAL A 35 -8.32 -21.62 -0.64
N VAL A 36 -9.34 -22.30 -1.17
CA VAL A 36 -10.37 -22.96 -0.34
C VAL A 36 -9.77 -24.11 0.46
N ARG A 37 -8.96 -24.95 -0.20
CA ARG A 37 -8.28 -26.09 0.41
C ARG A 37 -7.28 -25.68 1.49
N ILE A 38 -6.49 -24.63 1.25
CA ILE A 38 -5.48 -24.17 2.20
C ILE A 38 -6.10 -23.29 3.30
N GLY A 39 -7.09 -22.46 2.96
CA GLY A 39 -7.82 -21.64 3.93
C GLY A 39 -8.44 -22.47 5.05
N SER A 40 -9.11 -23.58 4.70
CA SER A 40 -9.70 -24.49 5.69
C SER A 40 -8.66 -25.14 6.62
N ARG A 41 -7.47 -25.47 6.09
CA ARG A 41 -6.37 -26.06 6.89
C ARG A 41 -5.64 -25.06 7.79
N THR A 42 -5.58 -23.80 7.38
CA THR A 42 -4.83 -22.75 8.08
C THR A 42 -5.72 -21.88 8.98
N GLY A 43 -7.04 -22.05 8.91
CA GLY A 43 -8.00 -21.19 9.62
C GLY A 43 -8.14 -19.80 9.02
N VAL A 44 -7.61 -19.58 7.82
CA VAL A 44 -7.72 -18.29 7.11
C VAL A 44 -8.92 -18.33 6.18
N ASN A 45 -9.75 -17.29 6.24
CA ASN A 45 -10.86 -17.14 5.30
C ASN A 45 -10.36 -17.17 3.84
N ALA A 46 -11.04 -17.95 2.98
CA ALA A 46 -10.60 -18.20 1.61
C ALA A 46 -10.48 -16.92 0.76
N ASP A 47 -11.37 -15.94 0.93
CA ASP A 47 -11.31 -14.68 0.18
C ASP A 47 -10.19 -13.76 0.68
N THR A 48 -9.90 -13.80 1.98
CA THR A 48 -8.71 -13.13 2.52
C THR A 48 -7.43 -13.72 1.91
N LEU A 49 -7.32 -15.05 1.90
CA LEU A 49 -6.16 -15.73 1.32
C LEU A 49 -6.05 -15.49 -0.19
N ARG A 50 -7.18 -15.46 -0.91
CA ARG A 50 -7.22 -15.10 -2.34
C ARG A 50 -6.67 -13.71 -2.60
N GLY A 51 -7.03 -12.73 -1.78
CA GLY A 51 -6.49 -11.37 -1.86
C GLY A 51 -4.99 -11.33 -1.65
N TRP A 52 -4.48 -12.08 -0.67
CA TRP A 52 -3.04 -12.16 -0.41
C TRP A 52 -2.26 -12.81 -1.55
N VAL A 53 -2.77 -13.92 -2.10
CA VAL A 53 -2.14 -14.60 -3.24
C VAL A 53 -2.16 -13.69 -4.47
N LYS A 54 -3.26 -12.99 -4.73
CA LYS A 54 -3.33 -12.00 -5.81
C LYS A 54 -2.28 -10.90 -5.65
N GLN A 55 -2.12 -10.35 -4.45
CA GLN A 55 -1.09 -9.33 -4.19
C GLN A 55 0.32 -9.91 -4.35
N ALA A 56 0.56 -11.12 -3.86
CA ALA A 56 1.85 -11.78 -4.01
C ALA A 56 2.21 -12.06 -5.49
N ASP A 57 1.21 -12.35 -6.33
CA ASP A 57 1.40 -12.49 -7.78
C ASP A 57 1.72 -11.13 -8.45
N VAL A 58 1.14 -10.04 -7.96
CA VAL A 58 1.47 -8.68 -8.43
C VAL A 58 2.90 -8.31 -8.00
N ASP A 59 3.23 -8.52 -6.73
CA ASP A 59 4.55 -8.22 -6.17
C ASP A 59 5.66 -9.05 -6.85
N ALA A 60 5.33 -10.26 -7.32
CA ALA A 60 6.24 -11.12 -8.07
C ALA A 60 6.23 -10.86 -9.60
N GLY A 61 5.48 -9.87 -10.09
CA GLY A 61 5.40 -9.53 -11.51
C GLY A 61 4.64 -10.54 -12.39
N ARG A 62 3.97 -11.54 -11.79
CA ARG A 62 3.16 -12.53 -12.52
C ARG A 62 1.80 -11.98 -12.94
N ARG A 63 1.36 -10.87 -12.33
CA ARG A 63 0.09 -10.21 -12.62
C ARG A 63 0.27 -8.70 -12.65
N ALA A 64 -0.38 -8.03 -13.59
CA ALA A 64 -0.44 -6.57 -13.60
C ALA A 64 -1.15 -6.02 -12.35
N GLY A 65 -0.60 -4.96 -11.78
CA GLY A 65 -1.12 -4.26 -10.60
C GLY A 65 -0.05 -3.39 -9.95
N THR A 66 -0.44 -2.63 -8.94
CA THR A 66 0.49 -1.85 -8.12
C THR A 66 1.13 -2.78 -7.09
N THR A 67 2.46 -2.84 -7.07
CA THR A 67 3.18 -3.63 -6.08
C THR A 67 3.03 -3.01 -4.68
N THR A 68 3.24 -3.80 -3.64
CA THR A 68 3.24 -3.32 -2.26
C THR A 68 4.31 -2.24 -2.05
N ASP A 69 5.44 -2.34 -2.74
CA ASP A 69 6.52 -1.34 -2.68
C ASP A 69 6.14 -0.04 -3.38
N ASP A 70 5.58 -0.13 -4.60
CA ASP A 70 5.09 1.05 -5.33
C ASP A 70 4.01 1.78 -4.53
N ALA A 71 3.07 1.04 -3.93
CA ALA A 71 2.02 1.63 -3.11
C ALA A 71 2.59 2.38 -1.90
N ARG A 72 3.65 1.85 -1.27
CA ARG A 72 4.38 2.54 -0.20
C ARG A 72 5.04 3.82 -0.71
N LYS A 73 5.77 3.73 -1.82
CA LYS A 73 6.49 4.87 -2.40
C LYS A 73 5.53 5.98 -2.84
N ILE A 74 4.41 5.63 -3.47
CA ILE A 74 3.36 6.60 -3.85
C ILE A 74 2.86 7.34 -2.62
N LYS A 75 2.55 6.62 -1.54
CA LYS A 75 2.07 7.23 -0.29
C LYS A 75 3.11 8.17 0.34
N ASP A 76 4.38 7.77 0.34
CA ASP A 76 5.46 8.58 0.91
C ASP A 76 5.65 9.87 0.09
N LEU A 77 5.63 9.76 -1.25
CA LEU A 77 5.69 10.90 -2.16
C LEU A 77 4.48 11.83 -2.01
N GLU A 78 3.27 11.29 -1.87
CA GLU A 78 2.06 12.10 -1.64
C GLU A 78 2.15 12.88 -0.33
N ALA A 79 2.72 12.29 0.72
CA ALA A 79 2.95 12.96 1.99
C ALA A 79 3.99 14.08 1.86
N GLU A 80 5.09 13.83 1.15
CA GLU A 80 6.13 14.83 0.88
C GLU A 80 5.59 16.00 0.05
N VAL A 81 4.85 15.72 -1.03
CA VAL A 81 4.21 16.75 -1.86
C VAL A 81 3.24 17.60 -1.06
N LYS A 82 2.49 16.99 -0.13
CA LYS A 82 1.58 17.73 0.75
C LYS A 82 2.35 18.70 1.66
N GLU A 83 3.47 18.25 2.24
CA GLU A 83 4.28 19.09 3.11
C GLU A 83 4.97 20.21 2.34
N LEU A 84 5.51 19.91 1.15
CA LEU A 84 6.12 20.91 0.27
C LEU A 84 5.12 22.00 -0.15
N LYS A 85 3.88 21.62 -0.47
CA LYS A 85 2.81 22.58 -0.77
C LYS A 85 2.51 23.48 0.41
N ARG A 86 2.39 22.90 1.61
CA ARG A 86 2.18 23.66 2.85
C ARG A 86 3.32 24.64 3.13
N ALA A 87 4.57 24.20 2.98
CA ALA A 87 5.73 25.07 3.15
C ALA A 87 5.72 26.23 2.14
N ASN A 88 5.39 25.94 0.87
CA ASN A 88 5.28 26.95 -0.17
C ASN A 88 4.19 27.99 0.16
N GLU A 89 3.02 27.56 0.62
CA GLU A 89 1.95 28.46 1.07
C GLU A 89 2.40 29.40 2.19
N ILE A 90 3.16 28.91 3.17
CA ILE A 90 3.72 29.72 4.26
C ILE A 90 4.71 30.75 3.70
N LEU A 91 5.61 30.33 2.80
CA LEU A 91 6.59 31.22 2.19
C LEU A 91 5.94 32.30 1.32
N LEU A 92 4.90 31.95 0.56
CA LEU A 92 4.11 32.90 -0.21
C LEU A 92 3.42 33.92 0.69
N ALA A 93 2.80 33.47 1.79
CA ALA A 93 2.17 34.34 2.76
C ALA A 93 3.20 35.32 3.38
N ALA A 94 4.37 34.82 3.82
CA ALA A 94 5.44 35.65 4.36
C ALA A 94 5.96 36.66 3.32
N SER A 95 6.19 36.24 2.09
CA SER A 95 6.66 37.11 1.00
C SER A 95 5.63 38.21 0.69
N SER A 96 4.34 37.88 0.68
CA SER A 96 3.27 38.86 0.48
C SER A 96 3.16 39.87 1.62
N PHE A 97 3.41 39.42 2.85
CA PHE A 97 3.44 40.28 4.04
C PHE A 97 4.60 41.28 3.96
N PHE A 98 5.82 40.81 3.69
CA PHE A 98 6.98 41.68 3.55
C PHE A 98 6.89 42.62 2.35
N ALA A 99 6.36 42.17 1.21
CA ALA A 99 6.16 43.03 0.05
C ALA A 99 5.18 44.19 0.33
N ARG A 100 4.18 43.97 1.19
CA ARG A 100 3.26 45.02 1.66
C ARG A 100 3.93 45.99 2.64
N GLU A 101 4.75 45.49 3.57
CA GLU A 101 5.49 46.36 4.51
C GLU A 101 6.57 47.20 3.82
N LEU A 102 7.15 46.69 2.72
CA LEU A 102 8.18 47.36 1.94
C LEU A 102 7.61 48.26 0.83
N ASP A 103 6.29 48.34 0.65
CA ASP A 103 5.68 49.28 -0.29
C ASP A 103 5.76 50.70 0.29
N PRO A 104 6.60 51.61 -0.25
CA PRO A 104 6.83 52.94 0.33
C PRO A 104 5.63 53.88 0.18
N ARG A 105 4.52 53.42 -0.40
CA ARG A 105 3.37 54.25 -0.72
C ARG A 105 2.20 53.91 0.19
N LEU A 106 2.03 54.76 1.22
CA LEU A 106 0.82 55.52 1.58
C LEU A 106 1.11 56.31 2.89
N PRO A 107 0.66 57.57 3.10
CA PRO A 107 -0.26 58.36 2.28
C PRO A 107 0.21 59.82 2.04
N TRP A 108 0.73 60.16 0.86
CA TRP A 108 0.42 61.34 0.02
C TRP A 108 1.22 61.24 -1.28
#